data_AF-A0A088RYS7-F1
#
_entry.id   AF-A0A088RYS7-F1
#
_cell.length_a   1.000
_cell.length_b   1.000
_cell.length_c   1.000
_cell.angle_alpha   90.00
_cell.angle_beta   90.00
_cell.angle_gamma   90.00
#
_symmetry.space_group_name_H-M   'P 1'
#
loop_
_entity.id
_entity.type
_entity.pdbx_description
1 polymer ?
#
loop_
_entity_poly.entity_id
_entity_poly.type
_entity_poly.pdbx_seq_one_letter_code
_entity_poly.pdbx_strand_id
1 'polypeptide(L)'
;MPARFTSSAPPPFVLAASRAQSWVDVLRAYSKCCGYLHGVYHPTPVELKHGLSYMPDARSTSLFYYGVIKTPITSVTPEKSLVLAVLKRYKDCGSVAALRRVIEEDVNSSTLEGARAKLALASTAALWEAALETLLSHPPLIKSTLQRRVVLSALCKGNQWRLALGVLYMEPKVDLHPIMVRPLVRCFGRLQNHRSALRLTAAALATGSSMNIGLLSALLPTLQGTGKWQLALHAAQELHLLSATRAEARTNLSIYNQLVDCLYEADVYAAFSLDDVVQQTVDRMRPRASEETRMATRAPQFRMHSPVEIFQQFQSVLMALTCVYSKAMCAPRWYSRAISGIVDSALKENTVLIVLDTNVLLHLVQKQLPLEHFYAYMKQLYPDLQQYSFATVVVPFTTVSEAYTYIWGPKEHFPLNVRKLLWSRAVSLLQQPHVYVLSLAGEYPCSSLNIIPRLAYRTMPDNVAGAFHQDPDLRILSVCAALQHYFRIAKVTDNLGGTTIPMGVALFSLLKYHVRRYCKTVKGCCVDRLLLCTLDKRMSRGAVQMGMRVFPCLFP
;
A
#
# COMPACT_ATOMS: atom_id res chain seq x y z
N MET A 1 4.75 -50.90 39.29
CA MET A 1 3.91 -50.43 38.17
C MET A 1 3.30 -49.08 38.58
N PRO A 2 3.54 -47.97 37.88
CA PRO A 2 2.86 -46.72 38.22
C PRO A 2 1.42 -46.77 37.71
N ALA A 3 0.49 -46.41 38.58
CA ALA A 3 -0.94 -46.38 38.30
C ALA A 3 -1.23 -45.48 37.09
N ARG A 4 -1.81 -46.07 36.04
CA ARG A 4 -2.43 -45.30 34.95
C ARG A 4 -3.67 -44.63 35.54
N PHE A 5 -3.57 -43.36 35.88
CA PHE A 5 -4.74 -42.51 36.05
C PHE A 5 -5.46 -42.42 34.70
N THR A 6 -6.47 -43.26 34.51
CA THR A 6 -7.55 -43.01 33.55
C THR A 6 -8.38 -41.88 34.13
N SER A 7 -8.12 -40.63 33.72
CA SER A 7 -8.87 -39.49 34.25
C SER A 7 -9.44 -38.65 33.12
N SER A 8 -10.77 -38.51 33.16
CA SER A 8 -11.57 -37.47 32.52
C SER A 8 -11.35 -36.09 33.15
N ALA A 9 -10.36 -35.92 34.03
CA ALA A 9 -10.06 -34.64 34.64
C ALA A 9 -9.36 -33.72 33.62
N PRO A 10 -9.74 -32.43 33.55
CA PRO A 10 -9.12 -31.48 32.66
C PRO A 10 -7.62 -31.34 33.00
N PRO A 11 -6.75 -31.19 31.99
CA PRO A 11 -5.32 -31.09 32.21
C PRO A 11 -4.97 -29.95 33.17
N PRO A 12 -3.91 -30.06 33.98
CA PRO A 12 -3.50 -29.04 34.95
C PRO A 12 -3.38 -27.64 34.35
N PHE A 13 -3.00 -27.50 33.07
CA PHE A 13 -2.95 -26.20 32.40
C PHE A 13 -4.36 -25.60 32.22
N VAL A 14 -5.34 -26.42 31.84
CA VAL A 14 -6.74 -26.00 31.65
C VAL A 14 -7.34 -25.59 32.98
N LEU A 15 -7.03 -26.32 34.05
CA LEU A 15 -7.44 -25.97 35.41
C LEU A 15 -6.82 -24.64 35.87
N ALA A 16 -5.53 -24.43 35.65
CA ALA A 16 -4.84 -23.18 35.98
C ALA A 16 -5.40 -21.98 35.20
N ALA A 17 -5.70 -22.17 33.90
CA ALA A 17 -6.28 -21.15 33.05
C ALA A 17 -7.71 -20.76 33.47
N SER A 18 -8.50 -21.70 34.00
CA SER A 18 -9.91 -21.47 34.36
C SER A 18 -10.12 -20.60 35.61
N ARG A 19 -9.10 -20.44 36.46
CA ARG A 19 -9.23 -19.80 37.80
C ARG A 19 -8.39 -18.54 38.01
N ALA A 20 -7.60 -18.14 37.02
CA ALA A 20 -6.64 -17.05 37.17
C ALA A 20 -7.15 -15.73 36.56
N GLN A 21 -6.83 -14.61 37.22
CA GLN A 21 -7.19 -13.26 36.76
C GLN A 21 -6.13 -12.65 35.81
N SER A 22 -4.89 -13.17 35.83
CA SER A 22 -3.80 -12.76 34.95
C SER A 22 -3.01 -13.95 34.43
N TRP A 23 -2.34 -13.79 33.28
CA TRP A 23 -1.48 -14.83 32.70
C TRP A 23 -0.29 -15.20 33.60
N VAL A 24 0.21 -14.27 34.40
CA VAL A 24 1.27 -14.54 35.38
C VAL A 24 0.76 -15.49 36.47
N ASP A 25 -0.50 -15.36 36.88
CA ASP A 25 -1.13 -16.23 37.86
C ASP A 25 -1.43 -17.62 37.27
N VAL A 26 -1.82 -17.70 35.99
CA VAL A 26 -1.94 -18.98 35.26
C VAL A 26 -0.60 -19.72 35.30
N LEU A 27 0.50 -19.04 34.99
CA LEU A 27 1.84 -19.63 34.94
C LEU A 27 2.32 -20.08 36.33
N ARG A 28 2.09 -19.28 37.39
CA ARG A 28 2.42 -19.66 38.76
C ARG A 28 1.58 -20.84 39.25
N ALA A 29 0.26 -20.80 39.02
CA ALA A 29 -0.64 -21.86 39.43
C ALA A 29 -0.31 -23.17 38.72
N TYR A 30 -0.04 -23.11 37.40
CA TYR A 30 0.38 -24.26 36.62
C TYR A 30 1.71 -24.84 37.12
N SER A 31 2.73 -24.00 37.30
CA SER A 31 4.04 -24.41 37.84
C SER A 31 3.90 -25.08 39.22
N LYS A 32 3.08 -24.50 40.11
CA LYS A 32 2.81 -25.03 41.45
C LYS A 32 2.06 -26.38 41.40
N CYS A 33 1.05 -26.50 40.53
CA CYS A 33 0.32 -27.76 40.31
C CYS A 33 1.24 -28.86 39.76
N CYS A 34 2.08 -28.55 38.77
CA CYS A 34 3.07 -29.49 38.26
C CYS A 34 4.10 -29.89 39.33
N GLY A 35 4.48 -28.96 40.21
CA GLY A 35 5.34 -29.24 41.36
C GLY A 35 4.70 -30.21 42.36
N TYR A 36 3.41 -30.05 42.67
CA TYR A 36 2.69 -30.98 43.55
C TYR A 36 2.50 -32.38 42.96
N LEU A 37 2.42 -32.49 41.63
CA LEU A 37 2.23 -33.75 40.91
C LEU A 37 3.55 -34.35 40.40
N HIS A 38 4.69 -33.90 40.95
CA HIS A 38 6.00 -34.37 40.54
C HIS A 38 6.12 -35.91 40.70
N GLY A 39 6.59 -36.60 39.66
CA GLY A 39 6.70 -38.07 39.62
C GLY A 39 5.44 -38.85 39.23
N VAL A 40 4.26 -38.21 39.23
CA VAL A 40 2.97 -38.85 38.88
C VAL A 40 2.40 -38.31 37.56
N TYR A 41 2.64 -37.03 37.29
CA TYR A 41 2.12 -36.32 36.13
C TYR A 41 3.25 -35.78 35.27
N HIS A 42 3.18 -35.98 33.95
CA HIS A 42 4.14 -35.43 32.99
C HIS A 42 3.35 -34.65 31.93
N PRO A 43 3.59 -33.34 31.78
CA PRO A 43 2.91 -32.53 30.76
C PRO A 43 3.08 -33.14 29.37
N THR A 44 1.97 -33.34 28.66
CA THR A 44 2.05 -33.85 27.29
C THR A 44 2.48 -32.74 26.33
N PRO A 45 3.18 -33.08 25.22
CA PRO A 45 3.51 -32.10 24.18
C PRO A 45 2.28 -31.39 23.61
N VAL A 46 1.11 -32.04 23.61
CA VAL A 46 -0.16 -31.47 23.15
C VAL A 46 -0.63 -30.37 24.09
N GLU A 47 -0.61 -30.60 25.40
CA GLU A 47 -0.97 -29.60 26.40
C GLU A 47 0.00 -28.42 26.45
N LEU A 48 1.30 -28.69 26.32
CA LEU A 48 2.31 -27.64 26.29
C LEU A 48 2.16 -26.76 25.02
N LYS A 49 1.85 -27.35 23.85
CA LYS A 49 1.52 -26.58 22.64
C LYS A 49 0.24 -25.77 22.81
N HIS A 50 -0.78 -26.36 23.42
CA HIS A 50 -2.01 -25.67 23.74
C HIS A 50 -1.69 -24.47 24.63
N GLY A 51 -0.94 -24.63 25.71
CA GLY A 51 -0.55 -23.53 26.58
C GLY A 51 0.24 -22.42 25.89
N LEU A 52 1.21 -22.78 25.03
CA LEU A 52 1.94 -21.81 24.22
C LEU A 52 1.03 -20.96 23.32
N SER A 53 -0.03 -21.56 22.76
CA SER A 53 -0.93 -20.86 21.85
C SER A 53 -1.74 -19.75 22.52
N TYR A 54 -1.92 -19.82 23.84
CA TYR A 54 -2.66 -18.82 24.61
C TYR A 54 -1.79 -17.72 25.23
N MET A 55 -0.46 -17.83 25.18
CA MET A 55 0.44 -16.83 25.77
C MET A 55 0.24 -15.47 25.08
N PRO A 56 -0.07 -14.36 25.78
CA PRO A 56 -0.49 -13.11 25.14
C PRO A 56 0.67 -12.37 24.46
N ASP A 57 1.88 -12.46 25.01
CA ASP A 57 3.04 -11.69 24.59
C ASP A 57 4.35 -12.48 24.67
N ALA A 58 5.45 -11.87 24.20
CA ALA A 58 6.76 -12.49 24.18
C ALA A 58 7.31 -12.80 25.59
N ARG A 59 7.00 -11.96 26.59
CA ARG A 59 7.47 -12.16 27.97
C ARG A 59 6.84 -13.41 28.59
N SER A 60 5.52 -13.54 28.45
CA SER A 60 4.75 -14.69 28.92
C SER A 60 5.18 -15.97 28.20
N THR A 61 5.43 -15.87 26.89
CA THR A 61 5.98 -16.97 26.07
C THR A 61 7.34 -17.41 26.60
N SER A 62 8.24 -16.48 26.96
CA SER A 62 9.55 -16.81 27.54
C SER A 62 9.45 -17.46 28.91
N LEU A 63 8.60 -16.94 29.80
CA LEU A 63 8.39 -17.54 31.13
C LEU A 63 7.86 -18.97 31.01
N PHE A 64 6.92 -19.21 30.09
CA PHE A 64 6.42 -20.56 29.84
C PHE A 64 7.48 -21.47 29.19
N TYR A 65 8.19 -21.00 28.17
CA TYR A 65 9.18 -21.84 27.50
C TYR A 65 10.36 -22.18 28.41
N TYR A 66 11.01 -21.20 29.03
CA TYR A 66 12.19 -21.43 29.86
C TYR A 66 11.86 -21.93 31.26
N GLY A 67 10.72 -21.53 31.83
CA GLY A 67 10.31 -21.83 33.21
C GLY A 67 9.42 -23.06 33.36
N VAL A 68 8.85 -23.58 32.26
CA VAL A 68 7.93 -24.73 32.30
C VAL A 68 8.36 -25.83 31.32
N ILE A 69 8.77 -25.47 30.10
CA ILE A 69 9.17 -26.46 29.08
C ILE A 69 10.64 -26.88 29.25
N LYS A 70 11.58 -25.94 29.42
CA LYS A 70 13.02 -26.26 29.54
C LYS A 70 13.46 -26.62 30.96
N THR A 71 12.84 -26.08 32.01
CA THR A 71 13.26 -26.32 33.42
C THR A 71 13.35 -27.80 33.82
N PRO A 72 12.42 -28.70 33.42
CA PRO A 72 12.54 -30.11 33.75
C PRO A 72 13.56 -30.88 32.88
N ILE A 73 14.13 -30.25 31.84
CA ILE A 73 15.01 -30.87 30.85
C ILE A 73 16.39 -30.21 30.95
N THR A 74 17.20 -30.63 31.91
CA THR A 74 18.44 -29.94 32.29
C THR A 74 19.59 -30.07 31.27
N SER A 75 19.48 -30.91 30.23
CA SER A 75 20.54 -31.07 29.21
C SER A 75 20.08 -31.47 27.79
N VAL A 76 18.78 -31.66 27.55
CA VAL A 76 18.26 -32.17 26.26
C VAL A 76 17.42 -31.09 25.58
N THR A 77 17.56 -30.96 24.27
CA THR A 77 16.72 -30.05 23.47
C THR A 77 15.25 -30.47 23.56
N PRO A 78 14.31 -29.52 23.76
CA PRO A 78 12.88 -29.85 23.77
C PRO A 78 12.45 -30.52 22.47
N GLU A 79 11.35 -31.28 22.51
CA GLU A 79 10.82 -31.95 21.32
C GLU A 79 10.64 -30.95 20.16
N LYS A 80 11.09 -31.33 18.94
CA LYS A 80 11.06 -30.47 17.74
C LYS A 80 9.73 -29.75 17.54
N SER A 81 8.63 -30.43 17.85
CA SER A 81 7.29 -29.91 17.66
C SER A 81 6.94 -28.77 18.63
N LEU A 82 7.52 -28.73 19.83
CA LEU A 82 7.42 -27.65 20.81
C LEU A 82 8.31 -26.45 20.45
N VAL A 83 9.54 -26.72 20.01
CA VAL A 83 10.47 -25.68 19.51
C VAL A 83 9.83 -24.91 18.35
N LEU A 84 9.23 -25.62 17.38
CA LEU A 84 8.52 -24.97 16.27
C LEU A 84 7.31 -24.14 16.73
N ALA A 85 6.58 -24.59 17.75
CA ALA A 85 5.44 -23.84 18.30
C ALA A 85 5.88 -22.56 19.01
N VAL A 86 6.98 -22.60 19.77
CA VAL A 86 7.58 -21.44 20.44
C VAL A 86 8.13 -20.43 19.43
N LEU A 87 8.85 -20.91 18.40
CA LEU A 87 9.34 -20.05 17.33
C LEU A 87 8.18 -19.38 16.58
N LYS A 88 7.10 -20.12 16.31
CA LYS A 88 5.88 -19.53 15.74
C LYS A 88 5.30 -18.44 16.64
N ARG A 89 5.20 -18.69 17.95
CA ARG A 89 4.66 -17.70 18.90
C ARG A 89 5.53 -16.45 19.00
N TYR A 90 6.85 -16.58 19.12
CA TYR A 90 7.73 -15.41 19.14
C TYR A 90 7.70 -14.61 17.84
N LYS A 91 7.52 -15.28 16.71
CA LYS A 91 7.30 -14.62 15.42
C LYS A 91 6.00 -13.82 15.44
N ASP A 92 4.91 -14.39 15.95
CA ASP A 92 3.62 -13.68 16.11
C ASP A 92 3.73 -12.50 17.08
N CYS A 93 4.58 -12.61 18.11
CA CYS A 93 4.86 -11.54 19.07
C CYS A 93 5.95 -10.55 18.62
N GLY A 94 6.56 -10.73 17.44
CA GLY A 94 7.62 -9.86 16.92
C GLY A 94 8.95 -9.85 17.70
N SER A 95 9.24 -10.86 18.54
CA SER A 95 10.44 -10.86 19.40
C SER A 95 11.64 -11.53 18.73
N VAL A 96 12.43 -10.75 17.99
CA VAL A 96 13.62 -11.24 17.27
C VAL A 96 14.72 -11.75 18.20
N ALA A 97 14.94 -11.10 19.35
CA ALA A 97 15.94 -11.53 20.32
C ALA A 97 15.61 -12.91 20.93
N ALA A 98 14.33 -13.17 21.21
CA ALA A 98 13.90 -14.46 21.72
C ALA A 98 13.95 -15.56 20.65
N LEU A 99 13.58 -15.24 19.39
CA LEU A 99 13.77 -16.14 18.25
C LEU A 99 15.24 -16.55 18.09
N ARG A 100 16.16 -15.59 18.16
CA ARG A 100 17.60 -15.84 18.07
C ARG A 100 18.05 -16.81 19.14
N ARG A 101 17.70 -16.54 20.39
CA ARG A 101 18.06 -17.39 21.53
C ARG A 101 17.59 -18.84 21.36
N VAL A 102 16.33 -19.05 20.97
CA VAL A 102 15.81 -20.41 20.76
C VAL A 102 16.47 -21.10 19.55
N ILE A 103 16.76 -20.37 18.48
CA ILE A 103 17.45 -20.92 17.29
C ILE A 103 18.90 -21.31 17.61
N GLU A 104 19.58 -20.55 18.48
CA GLU A 104 20.96 -20.83 18.89
C GLU A 104 21.03 -21.97 19.91
N GLU A 105 20.14 -21.98 20.91
CA GLU A 105 20.17 -22.95 22.00
C GLU A 105 19.55 -24.31 21.63
N ASP A 106 18.44 -24.32 20.90
CA ASP A 106 17.57 -25.51 20.81
C ASP A 106 17.44 -26.11 19.40
N VAL A 107 17.95 -25.44 18.36
CA VAL A 107 17.96 -25.98 16.99
C VAL A 107 19.32 -26.60 16.69
N ASN A 108 19.40 -27.93 16.83
CA ASN A 108 20.60 -28.69 16.52
C ASN A 108 20.99 -28.55 15.03
N SER A 109 22.22 -28.11 14.76
CA SER A 109 22.80 -28.02 13.43
C SER A 109 23.93 -29.02 13.16
N SER A 110 24.19 -29.99 14.05
CA SER A 110 25.27 -30.96 13.87
C SER A 110 25.04 -31.94 12.71
N THR A 111 23.78 -32.14 12.33
CA THR A 111 23.39 -32.96 11.17
C THR A 111 23.05 -32.07 9.98
N LEU A 112 23.20 -32.58 8.76
CA LEU A 112 22.85 -31.84 7.55
C LEU A 112 21.35 -31.42 7.55
N GLU A 113 20.47 -32.27 8.04
CA GLU A 113 19.04 -31.96 8.18
C GLU A 113 18.78 -30.89 9.23
N GLY A 114 19.49 -30.97 10.36
CA GLY A 114 19.47 -29.95 11.42
C GLY A 114 19.95 -28.60 10.91
N ALA A 115 21.05 -28.57 10.16
CA ALA A 115 21.59 -27.36 9.54
C ALA A 115 20.61 -26.76 8.51
N ARG A 116 19.94 -27.58 7.68
CA ARG A 116 18.87 -27.12 6.79
C ARG A 116 17.71 -26.50 7.56
N ALA A 117 17.30 -27.13 8.66
CA ALA A 117 16.23 -26.63 9.52
C ALA A 117 16.62 -25.31 10.19
N LYS A 118 17.83 -25.21 10.74
CA LYS A 118 18.38 -23.98 11.34
C LYS A 118 18.45 -22.85 10.33
N LEU A 119 18.95 -23.11 9.12
CA LEU A 119 19.03 -22.13 8.04
C LEU A 119 17.63 -21.63 7.64
N ALA A 120 16.67 -22.53 7.45
CA ALA A 120 15.29 -22.15 7.14
C ALA A 120 14.67 -21.28 8.25
N LEU A 121 14.83 -21.69 9.52
CA LEU A 121 14.31 -20.96 10.67
C LEU A 121 14.96 -19.59 10.82
N ALA A 122 16.30 -19.50 10.78
CA ALA A 122 17.05 -18.24 10.84
C ALA A 122 16.62 -17.28 9.72
N SER A 123 16.44 -17.79 8.50
CA SER A 123 16.01 -16.99 7.36
C SER A 123 14.56 -16.51 7.47
N THR A 124 13.68 -17.32 8.07
CA THR A 124 12.30 -16.88 8.38
C THR A 124 12.23 -15.86 9.52
N ALA A 125 13.18 -15.93 10.47
CA ALA A 125 13.33 -15.01 11.59
C ALA A 125 14.14 -13.75 11.26
N ALA A 126 14.60 -13.61 10.01
CA ALA A 126 15.45 -12.50 9.54
C ALA A 126 16.81 -12.40 10.26
N LEU A 127 17.34 -13.52 10.77
CA LEU A 127 18.66 -13.64 11.38
C LEU A 127 19.68 -14.02 10.30
N TRP A 128 20.16 -13.03 9.56
CA TRP A 128 21.03 -13.25 8.41
C TRP A 128 22.43 -13.74 8.81
N GLU A 129 22.92 -13.36 9.99
CA GLU A 129 24.21 -13.79 10.54
C GLU A 129 24.20 -15.30 10.76
N ALA A 130 23.24 -15.80 11.53
CA ALA A 130 23.07 -17.22 11.82
C ALA A 130 22.80 -18.05 10.54
N ALA A 131 22.05 -17.49 9.58
CA ALA A 131 21.81 -18.15 8.30
C ALA A 131 23.10 -18.28 7.46
N LEU A 132 23.92 -17.24 7.41
CA LEU A 132 25.20 -17.25 6.69
C LEU A 132 26.21 -18.17 7.36
N GLU A 133 26.35 -18.10 8.69
CA GLU A 133 27.23 -18.98 9.46
C GLU A 133 26.87 -20.46 9.28
N THR A 134 25.57 -20.78 9.33
CA THR A 134 25.09 -22.16 9.11
C THR A 134 25.40 -22.66 7.69
N LEU A 135 25.33 -21.77 6.68
CA LEU A 135 25.69 -22.12 5.31
C LEU A 135 27.19 -22.38 5.17
N LEU A 136 28.03 -21.50 5.72
CA LEU A 136 29.49 -21.58 5.60
C LEU A 136 30.07 -22.77 6.37
N SER A 137 29.47 -23.13 7.51
CA SER A 137 29.87 -24.29 8.32
C SER A 137 29.54 -25.65 7.69
N HIS A 138 28.71 -25.69 6.64
CA HIS A 138 28.24 -26.94 6.02
C HIS A 138 28.44 -26.93 4.50
N PRO A 139 29.57 -27.46 3.99
CA PRO A 139 29.87 -27.50 2.55
C PRO A 139 28.77 -28.08 1.64
N PRO A 140 27.99 -29.12 2.05
CA PRO A 140 26.88 -29.62 1.23
C PRO A 140 25.74 -28.62 1.03
N LEU A 141 25.56 -27.65 1.95
CA LEU A 141 24.56 -26.59 1.79
C LEU A 141 25.00 -25.53 0.79
N ILE A 142 26.30 -25.25 0.71
CA ILE A 142 26.88 -24.32 -0.28
C ILE A 142 26.63 -24.86 -1.70
N LYS A 143 26.74 -26.16 -1.91
CA LYS A 143 26.45 -26.77 -3.22
C LYS A 143 24.95 -26.73 -3.59
N SER A 144 24.06 -26.45 -2.64
CA SER A 144 22.62 -26.40 -2.87
C SER A 144 22.14 -25.00 -3.29
N THR A 145 21.73 -24.87 -4.54
CA THR A 145 21.13 -23.63 -5.09
C THR A 145 19.95 -23.14 -4.26
N LEU A 146 19.11 -24.06 -3.75
CA LEU A 146 17.98 -23.73 -2.89
C LEU A 146 18.44 -23.07 -1.58
N GLN A 147 19.41 -23.65 -0.90
CA GLN A 147 19.89 -23.15 0.40
C GLN A 147 20.64 -21.83 0.24
N ARG A 148 21.48 -21.70 -0.80
CA ARG A 148 22.10 -20.43 -1.17
C ARG A 148 21.07 -19.34 -1.42
N ARG A 149 20.00 -19.63 -2.17
CA ARG A 149 18.92 -18.68 -2.40
C ARG A 149 18.24 -18.23 -1.11
N VAL A 150 18.02 -19.15 -0.16
CA VAL A 150 17.41 -18.82 1.12
C VAL A 150 18.29 -17.84 1.90
N VAL A 151 19.60 -18.08 1.95
CA VAL A 151 20.58 -17.17 2.58
C VAL A 151 20.69 -15.84 1.83
N LEU A 152 20.73 -15.85 0.50
CA LEU A 152 20.68 -14.64 -0.33
C LEU A 152 19.46 -13.78 0.02
N SER A 153 18.29 -14.40 0.18
CA SER A 153 17.09 -13.69 0.58
C SER A 153 17.17 -13.14 2.01
N ALA A 154 17.80 -13.85 2.94
CA ALA A 154 17.99 -13.38 4.32
C ALA A 154 18.94 -12.16 4.37
N LEU A 155 20.09 -12.26 3.71
CA LEU A 155 21.08 -11.16 3.60
C LEU A 155 20.47 -9.93 2.93
N CYS A 156 19.76 -10.12 1.82
CA CYS A 156 19.08 -9.02 1.13
C CYS A 156 18.00 -8.38 2.00
N LYS A 157 17.25 -9.15 2.80
CA LYS A 157 16.30 -8.58 3.77
C LYS A 157 17.01 -7.74 4.83
N GLY A 158 18.16 -8.20 5.33
CA GLY A 158 19.03 -7.50 6.29
C GLY A 158 19.90 -6.38 5.69
N ASN A 159 19.66 -5.94 4.46
CA ASN A 159 20.46 -4.91 3.74
C ASN A 159 21.94 -5.28 3.50
N GLN A 160 22.33 -6.54 3.68
CA GLN A 160 23.70 -7.01 3.49
C GLN A 160 23.99 -7.40 2.04
N TRP A 161 23.80 -6.46 1.10
CA TRP A 161 23.91 -6.73 -0.34
C TRP A 161 25.31 -7.15 -0.78
N ARG A 162 26.38 -6.67 -0.12
CA ARG A 162 27.77 -7.07 -0.42
C ARG A 162 28.02 -8.54 -0.11
N LEU A 163 27.59 -8.98 1.08
CA LEU A 163 27.65 -10.38 1.48
C LEU A 163 26.77 -11.26 0.58
N ALA A 164 25.59 -10.76 0.19
CA ALA A 164 24.72 -11.47 -0.74
C ALA A 164 25.38 -11.63 -2.13
N LEU A 165 26.06 -10.60 -2.67
CA LEU A 165 26.86 -10.77 -3.89
C LEU A 165 27.97 -11.80 -3.69
N GLY A 166 28.66 -11.78 -2.54
CA GLY A 166 29.66 -12.80 -2.19
C GLY A 166 29.08 -14.22 -2.23
N VAL A 167 27.88 -14.43 -1.65
CA VAL A 167 27.20 -15.72 -1.68
C VAL A 167 26.74 -16.11 -3.09
N LEU A 168 26.39 -15.14 -3.95
CA LEU A 168 26.03 -15.41 -5.34
C LEU A 168 27.25 -15.87 -6.16
N TYR A 169 28.42 -15.28 -5.93
CA TYR A 169 29.66 -15.59 -6.66
C TYR A 169 30.53 -16.67 -6.01
N MET A 170 30.13 -17.21 -4.87
CA MET A 170 30.83 -18.30 -4.18
C MET A 170 30.89 -19.57 -5.05
N GLU A 171 31.99 -20.30 -4.98
CA GLU A 171 32.12 -21.62 -5.62
C GLU A 171 31.29 -22.69 -4.88
N PRO A 172 30.66 -23.64 -5.60
CA PRO A 172 30.62 -23.75 -7.05
C PRO A 172 29.76 -22.65 -7.69
N LYS A 173 30.17 -22.08 -8.82
CA LYS A 173 29.35 -21.07 -9.53
C LYS A 173 27.93 -21.58 -9.78
N VAL A 174 26.95 -20.69 -9.57
CA VAL A 174 25.54 -20.93 -9.88
C VAL A 174 25.11 -20.05 -11.03
N ASP A 175 24.22 -20.57 -11.87
CA ASP A 175 23.65 -19.81 -12.97
C ASP A 175 22.93 -18.56 -12.43
N LEU A 176 23.03 -17.47 -13.19
CA LEU A 176 22.36 -16.21 -12.90
C LEU A 176 20.86 -16.27 -13.26
N HIS A 177 20.22 -17.40 -12.97
CA HIS A 177 18.79 -17.58 -13.20
C HIS A 177 17.99 -16.51 -12.43
N PRO A 178 16.89 -15.96 -12.98
CA PRO A 178 16.07 -14.91 -12.36
C PRO A 178 15.74 -15.15 -10.88
N ILE A 179 15.55 -16.41 -10.49
CA ILE A 179 15.21 -16.81 -9.12
C ILE A 179 16.34 -16.54 -8.10
N MET A 180 17.60 -16.59 -8.56
CA MET A 180 18.81 -16.37 -7.76
C MET A 180 19.12 -14.89 -7.61
N VAL A 181 18.96 -14.12 -8.69
CA VAL A 181 19.27 -12.68 -8.70
C VAL A 181 18.15 -11.81 -8.13
N ARG A 182 16.89 -12.27 -8.17
CA ARG A 182 15.71 -11.51 -7.72
C ARG A 182 15.86 -10.87 -6.32
N PRO A 183 16.36 -11.57 -5.27
CA PRO A 183 16.54 -10.96 -3.95
C PRO A 183 17.51 -9.76 -3.97
N LEU A 184 18.61 -9.88 -4.73
CA LEU A 184 19.60 -8.82 -4.91
C LEU A 184 19.05 -7.66 -5.71
N VAL A 185 18.38 -7.91 -6.83
CA VAL A 185 17.71 -6.87 -7.65
C VAL A 185 16.74 -6.06 -6.78
N ARG A 186 15.92 -6.75 -5.97
CA ARG A 186 14.98 -6.09 -5.04
C ARG A 186 15.72 -5.28 -3.97
N CYS A 187 16.81 -5.81 -3.43
CA CYS A 187 17.63 -5.12 -2.43
C CYS A 187 18.23 -3.84 -3.02
N PHE A 188 18.81 -3.92 -4.22
CA PHE A 188 19.37 -2.78 -4.93
C PHE A 188 18.33 -1.72 -5.25
N GLY A 189 17.15 -2.12 -5.73
CA GLY A 189 16.04 -1.19 -5.93
C GLY A 189 15.64 -0.45 -4.65
N ARG A 190 15.51 -1.17 -3.53
CA ARG A 190 15.20 -0.55 -2.22
C ARG A 190 16.30 0.39 -1.73
N LEU A 191 17.57 0.08 -2.00
CA LEU A 191 18.74 0.89 -1.61
C LEU A 191 19.08 1.97 -2.66
N GLN A 192 18.20 2.23 -3.63
CA GLN A 192 18.40 3.20 -4.72
C GLN A 192 19.65 2.94 -5.57
N ASN A 193 20.20 1.72 -5.56
CA ASN A 193 21.29 1.31 -6.44
C ASN A 193 20.76 0.76 -7.77
N HIS A 194 20.03 1.62 -8.49
CA HIS A 194 19.33 1.27 -9.73
C HIS A 194 20.26 0.70 -10.82
N ARG A 195 21.49 1.24 -10.91
CA ARG A 195 22.48 0.77 -11.89
C ARG A 195 22.85 -0.70 -11.67
N SER A 196 23.08 -1.10 -10.42
CA SER A 196 23.39 -2.50 -10.09
C SER A 196 22.18 -3.42 -10.31
N ALA A 197 20.96 -2.97 -9.98
CA ALA A 197 19.74 -3.72 -10.26
C ALA A 197 19.57 -4.00 -11.77
N LEU A 198 19.76 -2.97 -12.60
CA LEU A 198 19.67 -3.10 -14.06
C LEU A 198 20.76 -4.01 -14.62
N ARG A 199 22.02 -3.84 -14.18
CA ARG A 199 23.15 -4.68 -14.62
C ARG A 199 22.95 -6.14 -14.27
N LEU A 200 22.53 -6.44 -13.04
CA LEU A 200 22.31 -7.82 -12.60
C LEU A 200 21.14 -8.46 -13.35
N THR A 201 20.10 -7.69 -13.64
CA THR A 201 18.97 -8.14 -14.47
C THR A 201 19.43 -8.42 -15.89
N ALA A 202 20.19 -7.51 -16.52
CA ALA A 202 20.74 -7.69 -17.86
C ALA A 202 21.67 -8.92 -17.92
N ALA A 203 22.52 -9.13 -16.92
CA ALA A 203 23.38 -10.30 -16.83
C ALA A 203 22.55 -11.60 -16.75
N ALA A 204 21.48 -11.63 -15.94
CA ALA A 204 20.57 -12.77 -15.89
C ALA A 204 19.93 -13.06 -17.25
N LEU A 205 19.43 -12.04 -17.95
CA LEU A 205 18.84 -12.21 -19.29
C LEU A 205 19.88 -12.63 -20.34
N ALA A 206 21.11 -12.11 -20.26
CA ALA A 206 22.21 -12.47 -21.17
C ALA A 206 22.65 -13.94 -21.05
N THR A 207 22.34 -14.61 -19.92
CA THR A 207 22.54 -16.07 -19.79
C THR A 207 21.48 -16.90 -20.51
N GLY A 208 20.58 -16.29 -21.29
CA GLY A 208 19.50 -16.97 -22.01
C GLY A 208 18.22 -17.17 -21.17
N SER A 209 18.18 -16.64 -19.94
CA SER A 209 16.96 -16.68 -19.12
C SER A 209 15.93 -15.65 -19.61
N SER A 210 14.65 -16.01 -19.62
CA SER A 210 13.57 -15.07 -19.93
C SER A 210 13.21 -14.19 -18.73
N MET A 211 12.67 -13.00 -19.01
CA MET A 211 12.02 -12.19 -17.99
C MET A 211 10.82 -12.97 -17.43
N ASN A 212 10.64 -12.94 -16.11
CA ASN A 212 9.46 -13.52 -15.47
C ASN A 212 8.86 -12.56 -14.45
N ILE A 213 7.64 -12.87 -14.00
CA ILE A 213 6.87 -12.03 -13.06
C ILE A 213 7.68 -11.75 -11.77
N GLY A 214 8.40 -12.76 -11.28
CA GLY A 214 9.22 -12.62 -10.09
C GLY A 214 10.33 -11.59 -10.25
N LEU A 215 11.05 -11.61 -11.37
CA LEU A 215 12.12 -10.68 -11.67
C LEU A 215 11.58 -9.28 -11.99
N LEU A 216 10.51 -9.17 -12.78
CA LEU A 216 9.84 -7.89 -13.03
C LEU A 216 9.41 -7.24 -11.71
N SER A 217 8.77 -7.98 -10.80
CA SER A 217 8.35 -7.46 -9.49
C SER A 217 9.51 -6.92 -8.63
N ALA A 218 10.72 -7.43 -8.82
CA ALA A 218 11.91 -6.93 -8.13
C ALA A 218 12.51 -5.71 -8.84
N LEU A 219 12.32 -5.61 -10.15
CA LEU A 219 12.84 -4.56 -11.00
C LEU A 219 11.94 -3.30 -11.02
N LEU A 220 10.63 -3.44 -10.77
CA LEU A 220 9.66 -2.33 -10.79
C LEU A 220 10.12 -1.10 -9.99
N PRO A 221 10.60 -1.20 -8.72
CA PRO A 221 11.11 -0.02 -8.01
C PRO A 221 12.29 0.67 -8.71
N THR A 222 13.10 -0.10 -9.45
CA THR A 222 14.22 0.43 -10.23
C THR A 222 13.75 1.11 -11.52
N LEU A 223 12.79 0.51 -12.22
CA LEU A 223 12.21 1.14 -13.42
C LEU A 223 11.49 2.44 -13.05
N GLN A 224 10.79 2.43 -11.93
CA GLN A 224 10.16 3.58 -11.32
C GLN A 224 11.19 4.69 -11.02
N GLY A 225 12.20 4.40 -10.19
CA GLY A 225 13.25 5.37 -9.82
C GLY A 225 14.12 5.87 -10.98
N THR A 226 14.06 5.24 -12.15
CA THR A 226 14.76 5.68 -13.37
C THR A 226 13.85 6.29 -14.43
N GLY A 227 12.56 6.51 -14.12
CA GLY A 227 11.58 7.09 -15.04
C GLY A 227 11.27 6.20 -16.25
N LYS A 228 11.54 4.89 -16.16
CA LYS A 228 11.34 3.89 -17.22
C LYS A 228 9.99 3.20 -17.10
N TRP A 229 8.93 3.96 -16.82
CA TRP A 229 7.57 3.45 -16.65
C TRP A 229 7.03 2.74 -17.90
N GLN A 230 7.38 3.20 -19.10
CA GLN A 230 6.98 2.56 -20.37
C GLN A 230 7.48 1.12 -20.45
N LEU A 231 8.72 0.87 -20.05
CA LEU A 231 9.31 -0.47 -20.04
C LEU A 231 8.63 -1.37 -19.01
N ALA A 232 8.21 -0.82 -17.86
CA ALA A 232 7.47 -1.57 -16.85
C ALA A 232 6.10 -2.04 -17.38
N LEU A 233 5.36 -1.14 -18.05
CA LEU A 233 4.05 -1.47 -18.62
C LEU A 233 4.18 -2.45 -19.80
N HIS A 234 5.18 -2.26 -20.67
CA HIS A 234 5.44 -3.17 -21.78
C HIS A 234 5.79 -4.57 -21.29
N ALA A 235 6.72 -4.69 -20.33
CA ALA A 235 7.08 -5.98 -19.74
C ALA A 235 5.88 -6.63 -19.04
N ALA A 236 5.00 -5.86 -18.40
CA ALA A 236 3.78 -6.42 -17.80
C ALA A 236 2.82 -6.99 -18.85
N GLN A 237 2.72 -6.35 -20.02
CA GLN A 237 1.92 -6.84 -21.14
C GLN A 237 2.50 -8.12 -21.75
N GLU A 238 3.82 -8.16 -22.00
CA GLU A 238 4.51 -9.35 -22.52
C GLU A 238 4.42 -10.56 -21.58
N LEU A 239 4.39 -10.32 -20.26
CA LEU A 239 4.22 -11.37 -19.26
C LEU A 239 2.74 -11.73 -19.00
N HIS A 240 1.81 -11.24 -19.83
CA HIS A 240 0.37 -11.48 -19.70
C HIS A 240 -0.21 -11.13 -18.32
N LEU A 241 0.41 -10.18 -17.59
CA LEU A 241 -0.09 -9.77 -16.27
C LEU A 241 -1.45 -9.05 -16.35
N LEU A 242 -1.76 -8.46 -17.50
CA LEU A 242 -2.96 -7.67 -17.73
C LEU A 242 -4.21 -8.52 -18.04
N SER A 243 -4.07 -9.83 -18.24
CA SER A 243 -5.17 -10.78 -18.49
C SER A 243 -5.40 -11.77 -17.35
N ALA A 244 -4.91 -11.46 -16.14
CA ALA A 244 -4.92 -12.37 -14.99
C ALA A 244 -6.31 -12.87 -14.57
N THR A 245 -6.33 -14.11 -14.06
CA THR A 245 -7.48 -14.69 -13.35
C THR A 245 -7.69 -14.01 -11.99
N ARG A 246 -8.83 -14.28 -11.33
CA ARG A 246 -9.11 -13.73 -9.99
C ARG A 246 -8.09 -14.14 -8.94
N ALA A 247 -7.64 -15.39 -8.97
CA ALA A 247 -6.67 -15.91 -8.02
C ALA A 247 -5.29 -15.26 -8.20
N GLU A 248 -4.84 -15.12 -9.45
CA GLU A 248 -3.60 -14.44 -9.80
C GLU A 248 -3.65 -12.95 -9.46
N ALA A 249 -4.75 -12.27 -9.78
CA ALA A 249 -4.94 -10.86 -9.50
C ALA A 249 -4.80 -10.54 -8.00
N ARG A 250 -5.37 -11.39 -7.14
CA ARG A 250 -5.25 -11.26 -5.68
C ARG A 250 -3.84 -11.54 -5.18
N THR A 251 -3.19 -12.57 -5.72
CA THR A 251 -1.85 -12.98 -5.30
C THR A 251 -0.80 -11.93 -5.68
N ASN A 252 -0.99 -11.28 -6.82
CA ASN A 252 -0.04 -10.33 -7.40
C ASN A 252 -0.45 -8.86 -7.20
N LEU A 253 -1.35 -8.55 -6.27
CA LEU A 253 -1.87 -7.19 -6.07
C LEU A 253 -0.77 -6.15 -5.86
N SER A 254 0.29 -6.50 -5.14
CA SER A 254 1.44 -5.58 -4.94
C SER A 254 2.14 -5.20 -6.24
N ILE A 255 2.17 -6.09 -7.23
CA ILE A 255 2.75 -5.82 -8.55
C ILE A 255 1.86 -4.84 -9.30
N TYR A 256 0.53 -5.03 -9.26
CA TYR A 256 -0.39 -4.10 -9.89
C TYR A 256 -0.38 -2.71 -9.25
N ASN A 257 -0.21 -2.62 -7.92
CA ASN A 257 -0.04 -1.33 -7.25
C ASN A 257 1.20 -0.60 -7.78
N GLN A 258 2.34 -1.30 -7.90
CA GLN A 258 3.57 -0.73 -8.46
C GLN A 258 3.42 -0.33 -9.94
N LEU A 259 2.67 -1.10 -10.74
CA LEU A 259 2.38 -0.74 -12.13
C LEU A 259 1.49 0.51 -12.23
N VAL A 260 0.53 0.67 -11.32
CA VAL A 260 -0.28 1.90 -11.20
C VAL A 260 0.60 3.08 -10.79
N ASP A 261 1.53 2.88 -9.86
CA ASP A 261 2.47 3.94 -9.47
C ASP A 261 3.37 4.34 -10.64
N CYS A 262 3.91 3.39 -11.40
CA CYS A 262 4.62 3.67 -12.66
C CYS A 262 3.75 4.44 -13.66
N LEU A 263 2.46 4.10 -13.77
CA LEU A 263 1.54 4.80 -14.64
C LEU A 263 1.35 6.26 -14.20
N TYR A 264 1.19 6.53 -12.89
CA TYR A 264 1.10 7.90 -12.36
C TYR A 264 2.40 8.71 -12.47
N GLU A 265 3.55 8.05 -12.67
CA GLU A 265 4.81 8.70 -13.02
C GLU A 265 4.93 9.08 -14.50
N ALA A 266 3.98 8.67 -15.35
CA ALA A 266 3.85 9.17 -16.72
C ALA A 266 3.33 10.61 -16.68
N ASP A 267 4.17 11.54 -16.21
CA ASP A 267 3.86 12.96 -16.20
C ASP A 267 3.88 13.51 -17.63
N VAL A 268 2.68 13.72 -18.18
CA VAL A 268 2.48 14.30 -19.52
C VAL A 268 3.01 15.74 -19.63
N TYR A 269 3.33 16.37 -18.50
CA TYR A 269 3.90 17.71 -18.44
C TYR A 269 5.36 17.74 -17.99
N ALA A 270 6.08 16.61 -18.02
CA ALA A 270 7.48 16.52 -17.57
C ALA A 270 8.43 17.53 -18.25
N ALA A 271 8.08 18.04 -19.43
CA ALA A 271 8.85 19.04 -20.16
C ALA A 271 8.67 20.48 -19.64
N PHE A 272 7.74 20.74 -18.71
CA PHE A 272 7.42 22.06 -18.19
C PHE A 272 7.62 22.12 -16.69
N SER A 273 8.37 23.11 -16.20
CA SER A 273 8.37 23.40 -14.76
C SER A 273 7.06 24.10 -14.35
N LEU A 274 6.73 24.05 -13.06
CA LEU A 274 5.58 24.79 -12.53
C LEU A 274 5.71 26.30 -12.76
N ASP A 275 6.92 26.86 -12.71
CA ASP A 275 7.16 28.29 -12.96
C ASP A 275 6.93 28.64 -14.43
N ASP A 276 7.35 27.77 -15.36
CA ASP A 276 7.07 27.95 -16.79
C ASP A 276 5.56 28.01 -17.05
N VAL A 277 4.80 27.11 -16.42
CA VAL A 277 3.34 27.10 -16.57
C VAL A 277 2.70 28.38 -16.02
N VAL A 278 3.15 28.83 -14.84
CA VAL A 278 2.66 30.09 -14.25
C VAL A 278 2.97 31.27 -15.15
N GLN A 279 4.22 31.41 -15.58
CA GLN A 279 4.66 32.53 -16.42
C GLN A 279 3.91 32.55 -17.75
N GLN A 280 3.88 31.43 -18.48
CA GLN A 280 3.16 31.35 -19.75
C GLN A 280 1.65 31.63 -19.60
N THR A 281 1.06 31.27 -18.45
CA THR A 281 -0.35 31.59 -18.18
C THR A 281 -0.53 33.08 -17.90
N VAL A 282 0.37 33.71 -17.13
CA VAL A 282 0.37 35.15 -16.83
C VAL A 282 0.54 35.98 -18.11
N ASP A 283 1.45 35.58 -18.99
CA ASP A 283 1.68 36.26 -20.27
C ASP A 283 0.44 36.23 -21.15
N ARG A 284 -0.24 35.07 -21.21
CA ARG A 284 -1.53 34.94 -21.92
C ARG A 284 -2.67 35.73 -21.28
N MET A 285 -2.58 36.06 -20.00
CA MET A 285 -3.53 36.98 -19.34
C MET A 285 -3.27 38.46 -19.69
N ARG A 286 -2.08 38.80 -20.19
CA ARG A 286 -1.64 40.19 -20.50
C ARG A 286 -1.12 40.30 -21.94
N PRO A 287 -1.97 40.11 -22.97
CA PRO A 287 -1.52 40.02 -24.36
C PRO A 287 -0.79 41.27 -24.88
N ARG A 288 -1.13 42.47 -24.41
CA ARG A 288 -0.51 43.74 -24.85
C ARG A 288 0.94 43.93 -24.39
N ALA A 289 1.37 43.25 -23.33
CA ALA A 289 2.77 43.27 -22.87
C ALA A 289 3.63 42.16 -23.52
N SER A 290 2.99 41.24 -24.25
CA SER A 290 3.60 40.03 -24.79
C SER A 290 4.10 40.21 -26.25
N GLU A 291 3.66 41.24 -26.96
CA GLU A 291 4.09 41.48 -28.35
C GLU A 291 5.57 41.82 -28.47
N GLU A 292 6.14 42.55 -27.49
CA GLU A 292 7.58 42.84 -27.41
C GLU A 292 8.43 41.59 -27.13
N THR A 293 7.86 40.55 -26.51
CA THR A 293 8.57 39.31 -26.11
C THR A 293 8.39 38.15 -27.09
N ARG A 294 7.33 38.18 -27.91
CA ARG A 294 6.98 37.09 -28.84
C ARG A 294 7.93 36.95 -30.03
N MET A 295 8.71 37.98 -30.35
CA MET A 295 9.67 37.92 -31.47
C MET A 295 10.94 37.10 -31.16
N ALA A 296 11.10 36.57 -29.93
CA ALA A 296 12.39 36.01 -29.49
C ALA A 296 12.43 34.50 -29.16
N THR A 297 11.32 33.74 -29.09
CA THR A 297 11.40 32.35 -28.57
C THR A 297 10.63 31.30 -29.38
N ARG A 298 11.37 30.30 -29.91
CA ARG A 298 10.88 29.01 -30.43
C ARG A 298 10.46 28.03 -29.30
N ALA A 299 10.17 28.53 -28.10
CA ALA A 299 9.93 27.69 -26.93
C ALA A 299 8.56 26.98 -27.04
N PRO A 300 8.44 25.72 -26.57
CA PRO A 300 7.19 24.98 -26.61
C PRO A 300 6.11 25.68 -25.77
N GLN A 301 4.91 25.81 -26.34
CA GLN A 301 3.78 26.44 -25.69
C GLN A 301 3.04 25.43 -24.82
N PHE A 302 2.86 25.73 -23.53
CA PHE A 302 2.13 24.88 -22.60
C PHE A 302 0.64 24.81 -22.96
N ARG A 303 0.07 23.60 -23.00
CA ARG A 303 -1.37 23.37 -23.12
C ARG A 303 -1.75 22.28 -22.12
N MET A 304 -2.84 22.49 -21.39
CA MET A 304 -3.42 21.41 -20.59
C MET A 304 -4.15 20.43 -21.48
N HIS A 305 -3.91 19.14 -21.24
CA HIS A 305 -4.62 18.03 -21.83
C HIS A 305 -5.98 17.84 -21.17
N SER A 306 -6.98 17.47 -21.97
CA SER A 306 -8.27 17.07 -21.41
C SER A 306 -8.19 15.67 -20.82
N PRO A 307 -9.05 15.32 -19.82
CA PRO A 307 -9.12 13.95 -19.33
C PRO A 307 -9.37 12.93 -20.45
N VAL A 308 -10.15 13.30 -21.47
CA VAL A 308 -10.43 12.41 -22.61
C VAL A 308 -9.17 12.10 -23.42
N GLU A 309 -8.30 13.09 -23.66
CA GLU A 309 -7.02 12.91 -24.37
C GLU A 309 -6.12 11.92 -23.62
N ILE A 310 -6.02 12.06 -22.29
CA ILE A 310 -5.22 11.15 -21.45
C ILE A 310 -5.82 9.75 -21.41
N PHE A 311 -7.15 9.63 -21.32
CA PHE A 311 -7.80 8.33 -21.37
C PHE A 311 -7.49 7.60 -22.68
N GLN A 312 -7.62 8.27 -23.82
CA GLN A 312 -7.37 7.68 -25.13
C GLN A 312 -5.92 7.20 -25.27
N GLN A 313 -4.95 7.98 -24.78
CA GLN A 313 -3.53 7.63 -24.82
C GLN A 313 -3.21 6.33 -24.07
N PHE A 314 -3.88 6.07 -22.94
CA PHE A 314 -3.58 4.94 -22.05
C PHE A 314 -4.71 3.89 -22.00
N GLN A 315 -5.67 3.96 -22.93
CA GLN A 315 -6.94 3.22 -22.84
C GLN A 315 -6.76 1.71 -22.64
N SER A 316 -5.88 1.08 -23.42
CA SER A 316 -5.67 -0.37 -23.37
C SER A 316 -5.19 -0.83 -21.99
N VAL A 317 -4.18 -0.15 -21.44
CA VAL A 317 -3.60 -0.43 -20.13
C VAL A 317 -4.59 -0.13 -19.02
N LEU A 318 -5.28 1.02 -19.09
CA LEU A 318 -6.27 1.45 -18.09
C LEU A 318 -7.44 0.47 -17.97
N MET A 319 -7.98 0.04 -19.11
CA MET A 319 -9.10 -0.90 -19.13
C MET A 319 -8.67 -2.28 -18.60
N ALA A 320 -7.48 -2.74 -18.97
CA ALA A 320 -6.98 -4.02 -18.50
C ALA A 320 -6.69 -4.02 -17.00
N LEU A 321 -6.00 -2.99 -16.48
CA LEU A 321 -5.77 -2.83 -15.04
C LEU A 321 -7.09 -2.68 -14.27
N THR A 322 -8.05 -1.91 -14.79
CA THR A 322 -9.39 -1.79 -14.20
C THR A 322 -10.07 -3.15 -14.05
N CYS A 323 -9.97 -4.01 -15.08
CA CYS A 323 -10.50 -5.37 -15.03
C CYS A 323 -9.79 -6.22 -13.96
N VAL A 324 -8.45 -6.13 -13.87
CA VAL A 324 -7.66 -6.82 -12.83
C VAL A 324 -8.09 -6.40 -11.43
N TYR A 325 -8.22 -5.10 -11.15
CA TYR A 325 -8.65 -4.61 -9.85
C TYR A 325 -10.10 -4.99 -9.52
N SER A 326 -10.98 -5.01 -10.53
CA SER A 326 -12.35 -5.51 -10.39
C SER A 326 -12.38 -6.96 -9.90
N LYS A 327 -11.52 -7.82 -10.47
CA LYS A 327 -11.36 -9.20 -10.05
C LYS A 327 -10.73 -9.30 -8.65
N ALA A 328 -9.68 -8.53 -8.38
CA ALA A 328 -8.92 -8.63 -7.13
C ALA A 328 -9.75 -8.20 -5.90
N MET A 329 -10.32 -7.00 -5.95
CA MET A 329 -10.97 -6.34 -4.82
C MET A 329 -12.47 -6.68 -4.70
N CYS A 330 -13.10 -7.06 -5.81
CA CYS A 330 -14.54 -7.36 -5.88
C CYS A 330 -15.41 -6.23 -5.33
N ALA A 331 -14.98 -4.99 -5.57
CA ALA A 331 -15.74 -3.79 -5.28
C ALA A 331 -16.95 -3.68 -6.21
N PRO A 332 -18.01 -3.00 -5.79
CA PRO A 332 -19.36 -3.42 -6.17
C PRO A 332 -19.89 -2.81 -7.45
N ARG A 333 -19.38 -1.65 -7.85
CA ARG A 333 -19.74 -1.03 -9.12
C ARG A 333 -18.68 -0.01 -9.50
N TRP A 334 -17.63 -0.48 -10.16
CA TRP A 334 -16.63 0.40 -10.72
C TRP A 334 -17.26 1.32 -11.78
N TYR A 335 -17.17 2.61 -11.54
CA TYR A 335 -17.56 3.65 -12.47
C TYR A 335 -16.39 3.94 -13.42
N SER A 336 -16.49 3.39 -14.63
CA SER A 336 -15.47 3.54 -15.69
C SER A 336 -15.86 4.53 -16.80
N ARG A 337 -17.00 5.22 -16.65
CA ARG A 337 -17.43 6.26 -17.60
C ARG A 337 -16.71 7.58 -17.29
N ALA A 338 -16.84 8.55 -18.20
CA ALA A 338 -16.32 9.89 -17.97
C ALA A 338 -16.90 10.50 -16.68
N ILE A 339 -16.03 11.16 -15.91
CA ILE A 339 -16.40 11.80 -14.63
C ILE A 339 -17.40 12.95 -14.82
N SER A 340 -17.47 13.54 -16.02
CA SER A 340 -18.48 14.53 -16.39
C SER A 340 -19.90 14.02 -16.18
N GLY A 341 -20.17 12.74 -16.46
CA GLY A 341 -21.49 12.15 -16.26
C GLY A 341 -21.95 12.11 -14.80
N ILE A 342 -21.01 12.11 -13.84
CA ILE A 342 -21.34 12.24 -12.41
C ILE A 342 -21.79 13.67 -12.12
N VAL A 343 -21.12 14.67 -12.70
CA VAL A 343 -21.48 16.08 -12.55
C VAL A 343 -22.85 16.34 -13.18
N ASP A 344 -23.12 15.82 -14.38
CA ASP A 344 -24.42 15.95 -15.05
C ASP A 344 -25.55 15.35 -14.19
N SER A 345 -25.30 14.18 -13.59
CA SER A 345 -26.25 13.52 -12.68
C SER A 345 -26.50 14.38 -11.43
N ALA A 346 -25.44 14.90 -10.82
CA ALA A 346 -25.54 15.74 -9.62
C ALA A 346 -26.27 17.07 -9.87
N LEU A 347 -26.06 17.68 -11.06
CA LEU A 347 -26.77 18.89 -11.47
C LEU A 347 -28.26 18.60 -11.69
N LYS A 348 -28.58 17.49 -12.37
CA LYS A 348 -29.96 17.06 -12.62
C LYS A 348 -30.73 16.77 -11.33
N GLU A 349 -30.08 16.11 -10.36
CA GLU A 349 -30.68 15.74 -9.07
C GLU A 349 -30.58 16.85 -8.01
N ASN A 350 -29.94 17.98 -8.35
CA ASN A 350 -29.68 19.11 -7.47
C ASN A 350 -28.95 18.70 -6.15
N THR A 351 -27.90 17.90 -6.28
CA THR A 351 -27.14 17.33 -5.16
C THR A 351 -25.80 18.02 -4.92
N VAL A 352 -25.27 17.85 -3.69
CA VAL A 352 -23.89 18.19 -3.35
C VAL A 352 -22.98 17.03 -3.73
N LEU A 353 -21.87 17.30 -4.40
CA LEU A 353 -20.84 16.32 -4.71
C LEU A 353 -19.82 16.24 -3.56
N ILE A 354 -19.72 15.07 -2.93
CA ILE A 354 -18.80 14.79 -1.82
C ILE A 354 -17.72 13.83 -2.31
N VAL A 355 -16.45 14.23 -2.25
CA VAL A 355 -15.31 13.35 -2.53
C VAL A 355 -14.78 12.79 -1.22
N LEU A 356 -14.58 11.47 -1.12
CA LEU A 356 -14.03 10.83 0.07
C LEU A 356 -12.53 10.58 -0.04
N ASP A 357 -11.80 10.90 1.03
CA ASP A 357 -10.44 10.46 1.30
C ASP A 357 -10.40 9.08 1.98
N THR A 358 -9.27 8.38 1.87
CA THR A 358 -8.97 7.07 2.47
C THR A 358 -9.21 7.06 3.97
N ASN A 359 -8.74 8.09 4.67
CA ASN A 359 -8.86 8.15 6.13
C ASN A 359 -10.32 8.25 6.59
N VAL A 360 -11.15 9.00 5.85
CA VAL A 360 -12.59 9.10 6.14
C VAL A 360 -13.27 7.77 5.87
N LEU A 361 -13.01 7.13 4.72
CA LEU A 361 -13.57 5.82 4.40
C LEU A 361 -13.24 4.79 5.49
N LEU A 362 -11.98 4.70 5.90
CA LEU A 362 -11.53 3.79 6.96
C LEU A 362 -12.22 4.10 8.29
N HIS A 363 -12.40 5.37 8.65
CA HIS A 363 -13.08 5.76 9.88
C HIS A 363 -14.57 5.34 9.88
N LEU A 364 -15.28 5.58 8.77
CA LEU A 364 -16.68 5.15 8.60
C LEU A 364 -16.80 3.62 8.73
N VAL A 365 -15.88 2.88 8.10
CA VAL A 365 -15.84 1.41 8.12
C VAL A 365 -15.55 0.85 9.52
N GLN A 366 -14.56 1.41 10.21
CA GLN A 366 -14.16 0.96 11.55
C GLN A 366 -15.28 1.21 12.57
N LYS A 367 -15.90 2.39 12.52
CA LYS A 367 -16.97 2.80 13.44
C LYS A 367 -18.36 2.33 13.02
N GLN A 368 -18.50 1.75 11.82
CA GLN A 368 -19.79 1.37 11.24
C GLN A 368 -20.75 2.58 11.20
N LEU A 369 -20.23 3.73 10.78
CA LEU A 369 -21.01 4.96 10.70
C LEU A 369 -21.47 5.19 9.25
N PRO A 370 -22.77 5.50 9.04
CA PRO A 370 -23.25 5.99 7.75
C PRO A 370 -22.68 7.39 7.47
N LEU A 371 -22.36 7.70 6.21
CA LEU A 371 -21.86 9.03 5.84
C LEU A 371 -22.93 10.11 6.08
N GLU A 372 -24.20 9.73 5.94
CA GLU A 372 -25.38 10.54 6.14
C GLU A 372 -25.43 11.16 7.54
N HIS A 373 -24.81 10.50 8.53
CA HIS A 373 -24.65 11.05 9.89
C HIS A 373 -23.97 12.42 9.90
N PHE A 374 -23.10 12.70 8.93
CA PHE A 374 -22.32 13.93 8.86
C PHE A 374 -22.99 15.05 8.06
N TYR A 375 -24.07 14.79 7.32
CA TYR A 375 -24.68 15.76 6.41
C TYR A 375 -25.22 17.01 7.13
N ALA A 376 -25.81 16.83 8.32
CA ALA A 376 -26.28 17.95 9.13
C ALA A 376 -25.11 18.89 9.52
N TYR A 377 -23.99 18.31 9.96
CA TYR A 377 -22.79 19.08 10.33
C TYR A 377 -22.14 19.75 9.12
N MET A 378 -22.13 19.10 7.95
CA MET A 378 -21.66 19.72 6.71
C MET A 378 -22.52 20.93 6.31
N LYS A 379 -23.85 20.82 6.42
CA LYS A 379 -24.79 21.92 6.14
C LYS A 379 -24.73 23.03 7.20
N GLN A 380 -24.37 22.71 8.44
CA GLN A 380 -24.12 23.71 9.47
C GLN A 380 -22.83 24.49 9.19
N LEU A 381 -21.77 23.79 8.77
CA LEU A 381 -20.49 24.41 8.41
C LEU A 381 -20.59 25.27 7.14
N TYR A 382 -21.43 24.86 6.19
CA TYR A 382 -21.66 25.55 4.92
C TYR A 382 -23.17 25.75 4.68
N PRO A 383 -23.77 26.84 5.20
CA PRO A 383 -25.22 27.06 5.15
C PRO A 383 -25.81 27.11 3.74
N ASP A 384 -25.04 27.56 2.76
CA ASP A 384 -25.47 27.58 1.36
C ASP A 384 -25.64 26.18 0.76
N LEU A 385 -25.15 25.12 1.42
CA LEU A 385 -25.45 23.73 1.05
C LEU A 385 -26.87 23.29 1.41
N GLN A 386 -27.60 24.06 2.22
CA GLN A 386 -28.97 23.72 2.63
C GLN A 386 -29.96 23.70 1.45
N GLN A 387 -29.67 24.46 0.39
CA GLN A 387 -30.49 24.50 -0.83
C GLN A 387 -30.45 23.19 -1.66
N TYR A 388 -29.61 22.23 -1.28
CA TYR A 388 -29.43 20.95 -1.96
C TYR A 388 -30.11 19.80 -1.20
N SER A 389 -30.80 18.96 -1.96
CA SER A 389 -31.70 17.91 -1.46
C SER A 389 -30.93 16.72 -0.88
N PHE A 390 -29.88 16.28 -1.57
CA PHE A 390 -29.18 15.04 -1.29
C PHE A 390 -27.69 15.13 -1.68
N ALA A 391 -26.88 14.14 -1.28
CA ALA A 391 -25.45 14.11 -1.60
C ALA A 391 -25.10 12.98 -2.57
N THR A 392 -24.37 13.32 -3.64
CA THR A 392 -23.73 12.35 -4.52
C THR A 392 -22.30 12.17 -4.07
N VAL A 393 -21.90 10.93 -3.77
CA VAL A 393 -20.58 10.63 -3.21
C VAL A 393 -19.68 10.09 -4.31
N VAL A 394 -18.45 10.60 -4.42
CA VAL A 394 -17.41 10.11 -5.31
C VAL A 394 -16.29 9.53 -4.47
N VAL A 395 -15.98 8.25 -4.71
CA VAL A 395 -14.87 7.56 -4.07
C VAL A 395 -13.80 7.30 -5.13
N PRO A 396 -12.66 7.98 -5.08
CA PRO A 396 -11.53 7.73 -5.97
C PRO A 396 -11.08 6.26 -5.93
N PHE A 397 -10.51 5.77 -7.03
CA PHE A 397 -9.85 4.47 -7.11
C PHE A 397 -8.73 4.34 -6.06
N THR A 398 -7.89 5.37 -5.92
CA THR A 398 -6.79 5.42 -4.95
C THR A 398 -7.31 5.21 -3.54
N THR A 399 -8.43 5.86 -3.18
CA THR A 399 -9.10 5.71 -1.88
C THR A 399 -9.48 4.25 -1.58
N VAL A 400 -10.06 3.55 -2.55
CA VAL A 400 -10.42 2.13 -2.40
C VAL A 400 -9.17 1.24 -2.34
N SER A 401 -8.18 1.52 -3.17
CA SER A 401 -6.94 0.75 -3.26
C SER A 401 -6.12 0.81 -1.97
N GLU A 402 -6.00 2.00 -1.39
CA GLU A 402 -5.33 2.21 -0.11
C GLU A 402 -6.11 1.57 1.04
N ALA A 403 -7.44 1.73 1.09
CA ALA A 403 -8.27 1.09 2.10
C ALA A 403 -8.16 -0.45 2.03
N TYR A 404 -8.14 -1.02 0.82
CA TYR A 404 -7.91 -2.45 0.63
C TYR A 404 -6.53 -2.86 1.14
N THR A 405 -5.49 -2.11 0.78
CA THR A 405 -4.11 -2.38 1.19
C THR A 405 -3.92 -2.25 2.69
N TYR A 406 -4.63 -1.31 3.34
CA TYR A 406 -4.64 -1.15 4.80
C TYR A 406 -5.30 -2.34 5.48
N ILE A 407 -6.49 -2.75 5.05
CA ILE A 407 -7.25 -3.85 5.65
C ILE A 407 -6.59 -5.21 5.43
N TRP A 408 -6.12 -5.47 4.21
CA TRP A 408 -5.55 -6.77 3.81
C TRP A 408 -4.03 -6.84 3.92
N GLY A 409 -3.38 -5.71 4.20
CA GLY A 409 -1.93 -5.58 4.25
C GLY A 409 -1.30 -6.34 5.42
N PRO A 410 0.01 -6.63 5.33
CA PRO A 410 0.75 -7.30 6.39
C PRO A 410 1.09 -6.37 7.57
N LYS A 411 0.96 -5.04 7.40
CA LYS A 411 1.32 -4.04 8.42
C LYS A 411 0.33 -4.04 9.59
N GLU A 412 -0.96 -4.05 9.25
CA GLU A 412 -2.03 -4.11 10.23
C GLU A 412 -2.27 -5.59 10.59
N HIS A 413 -1.90 -5.95 11.82
CA HIS A 413 -1.95 -7.33 12.31
C HIS A 413 -3.38 -7.78 12.66
N PHE A 414 -4.36 -7.41 11.83
CA PHE A 414 -5.76 -7.78 12.01
C PHE A 414 -5.96 -9.30 11.78
N PRO A 415 -6.68 -9.99 12.69
CA PRO A 415 -7.12 -11.36 12.44
C PRO A 415 -7.98 -11.45 11.17
N LEU A 416 -7.96 -12.60 10.48
CA LEU A 416 -8.67 -12.80 9.21
C LEU A 416 -10.17 -12.44 9.29
N ASN A 417 -10.83 -12.76 10.39
CA ASN A 417 -12.26 -12.47 10.60
C ASN A 417 -12.52 -10.96 10.67
N VAL A 418 -11.63 -10.20 11.31
CA VAL A 418 -11.72 -8.73 11.38
C VAL A 418 -11.52 -8.12 10.00
N ARG A 419 -10.55 -8.63 9.22
CA ARG A 419 -10.32 -8.17 7.83
C ARG A 419 -11.56 -8.37 6.95
N LYS A 420 -12.19 -9.55 7.03
CA LYS A 420 -13.43 -9.85 6.31
C LYS A 420 -14.56 -8.90 6.71
N LEU A 421 -14.73 -8.64 8.01
CA LEU A 421 -15.76 -7.73 8.52
C LEU A 421 -15.54 -6.29 8.03
N LEU A 422 -14.32 -5.76 8.16
CA LEU A 422 -13.98 -4.40 7.71
C LEU A 422 -14.19 -4.26 6.20
N TRP A 423 -13.72 -5.22 5.41
CA TRP A 423 -13.93 -5.19 3.96
C TRP A 423 -15.41 -5.31 3.57
N SER A 424 -16.18 -6.14 4.28
CA SER A 424 -17.64 -6.25 4.07
C SER A 424 -18.35 -4.93 4.35
N ARG A 425 -17.97 -4.21 5.41
CA ARG A 425 -18.51 -2.89 5.73
C ARG A 425 -18.13 -1.86 4.67
N ALA A 426 -16.88 -1.89 4.20
CA ALA A 426 -16.42 -1.03 3.10
C ALA A 426 -17.25 -1.29 1.83
N VAL A 427 -17.41 -2.55 1.43
CA VAL A 427 -18.22 -2.96 0.28
C VAL A 427 -19.67 -2.48 0.44
N SER A 428 -20.28 -2.61 1.63
CA SER A 428 -21.65 -2.15 1.88
C SER A 428 -21.82 -0.63 1.68
N LEU A 429 -20.84 0.17 2.11
CA LEU A 429 -20.85 1.62 1.89
C LEU A 429 -20.66 1.93 0.40
N LEU A 430 -19.69 1.28 -0.24
CA LEU A 430 -19.38 1.46 -1.66
C LEU A 430 -20.48 0.94 -2.61
N GLN A 431 -21.43 0.15 -2.12
CA GLN A 431 -22.58 -0.39 -2.87
C GLN A 431 -23.77 0.57 -2.94
N GLN A 432 -23.77 1.62 -2.12
CA GLN A 432 -24.91 2.52 -2.05
C GLN A 432 -25.14 3.19 -3.42
N PRO A 433 -26.41 3.38 -3.83
CA PRO A 433 -26.74 3.84 -5.18
C PRO A 433 -26.22 5.24 -5.50
N HIS A 434 -25.99 6.04 -4.46
CA HIS A 434 -25.49 7.42 -4.56
C HIS A 434 -23.97 7.52 -4.49
N VAL A 435 -23.28 6.38 -4.36
CA VAL A 435 -21.82 6.30 -4.27
C VAL A 435 -21.25 5.85 -5.61
N TYR A 436 -20.47 6.73 -6.23
CA TYR A 436 -19.75 6.49 -7.46
C TYR A 436 -18.29 6.13 -7.14
N VAL A 437 -17.98 4.85 -7.22
CA VAL A 437 -16.62 4.35 -7.02
C VAL A 437 -15.85 4.41 -8.33
N LEU A 438 -14.95 5.39 -8.47
CA LEU A 438 -14.18 5.55 -9.70
C LEU A 438 -13.28 4.34 -9.91
N SER A 439 -13.28 3.81 -11.13
CA SER A 439 -12.26 2.85 -11.54
C SER A 439 -10.93 3.54 -11.83
N LEU A 440 -9.85 2.78 -11.99
CA LEU A 440 -8.58 3.37 -12.45
C LEU A 440 -8.75 4.11 -13.78
N ALA A 441 -9.55 3.56 -14.69
CA ALA A 441 -9.91 4.18 -15.96
C ALA A 441 -10.74 5.48 -15.80
N GLY A 442 -11.46 5.65 -14.68
CA GLY A 442 -12.16 6.91 -14.35
C GLY A 442 -11.29 7.93 -13.59
N GLU A 443 -10.40 7.46 -12.71
CA GLU A 443 -9.53 8.31 -11.89
C GLU A 443 -8.30 8.80 -12.66
N TYR A 444 -7.52 7.89 -13.27
CA TYR A 444 -6.23 8.24 -13.85
C TYR A 444 -6.28 9.37 -14.87
N PRO A 445 -7.28 9.45 -15.77
CA PRO A 445 -7.39 10.58 -16.70
C PRO A 445 -7.47 11.96 -16.02
N CYS A 446 -7.93 12.03 -14.77
CA CYS A 446 -7.95 13.28 -14.00
C CYS A 446 -6.54 13.81 -13.70
N SER A 447 -5.50 12.97 -13.81
CA SER A 447 -4.09 13.39 -13.71
C SER A 447 -3.70 14.44 -14.75
N SER A 448 -4.49 14.60 -15.82
CA SER A 448 -4.34 15.71 -16.77
C SER A 448 -4.44 17.09 -16.10
N LEU A 449 -5.05 17.18 -14.92
CA LEU A 449 -5.20 18.40 -14.13
C LEU A 449 -4.26 18.48 -12.94
N ASN A 450 -3.28 17.57 -12.81
CA ASN A 450 -2.32 17.50 -11.68
C ASN A 450 -1.50 18.80 -11.49
N ILE A 451 -1.40 19.65 -12.51
CA ILE A 451 -0.77 20.97 -12.36
C ILE A 451 -1.46 21.83 -11.31
N ILE A 452 -2.79 21.70 -11.15
CA ILE A 452 -3.60 22.47 -10.20
C ILE A 452 -3.27 22.11 -8.74
N PRO A 453 -3.35 20.85 -8.30
CA PRO A 453 -2.96 20.49 -6.94
C PRO A 453 -1.48 20.76 -6.67
N ARG A 454 -0.59 20.60 -7.67
CA ARG A 454 0.82 21.00 -7.54
C ARG A 454 1.01 22.50 -7.24
N LEU A 455 0.25 23.38 -7.92
CA LEU A 455 0.25 24.82 -7.61
C LEU A 455 -0.22 25.10 -6.17
N ALA A 456 -1.27 24.40 -5.71
CA ALA A 456 -1.78 24.53 -4.35
C ALA A 456 -0.79 24.03 -3.28
N TYR A 457 -0.04 22.96 -3.53
CA TYR A 457 0.96 22.46 -2.60
C TYR A 457 2.19 23.37 -2.55
N ARG A 458 2.57 23.97 -3.68
CA ARG A 458 3.72 24.88 -3.75
C ARG A 458 3.56 26.12 -2.87
N THR A 459 2.34 26.53 -2.53
CA THR A 459 2.07 27.68 -1.65
C THR A 459 2.03 27.34 -0.16
N MET A 460 2.19 26.06 0.22
CA MET A 460 2.15 25.63 1.61
C MET A 460 3.48 25.88 2.34
N PRO A 461 3.44 26.19 3.65
CA PRO A 461 4.62 26.14 4.51
C PRO A 461 5.12 24.68 4.63
N ASP A 462 6.43 24.50 4.82
CA ASP A 462 7.14 23.20 4.85
C ASP A 462 7.26 22.49 3.49
N ASN A 463 7.51 23.28 2.45
CA ASN A 463 7.49 22.89 1.04
C ASN A 463 8.44 21.73 0.69
N VAL A 464 7.99 20.49 0.86
CA VAL A 464 8.70 19.28 0.40
C VAL A 464 8.46 19.03 -1.10
N ALA A 465 8.65 20.07 -1.93
CA ALA A 465 8.42 20.10 -3.39
C ALA A 465 8.90 18.85 -4.13
N GLY A 466 10.06 18.31 -3.73
CA GLY A 466 10.66 17.11 -4.31
C GLY A 466 10.02 15.77 -3.91
N ALA A 467 9.27 15.69 -2.81
CA ALA A 467 8.63 14.45 -2.34
C ALA A 467 7.22 14.22 -2.92
N PHE A 468 6.70 15.17 -3.72
CA PHE A 468 5.28 15.21 -4.09
C PHE A 468 4.89 14.36 -5.29
N HIS A 469 5.83 13.92 -6.13
CA HIS A 469 5.49 13.20 -7.37
C HIS A 469 4.82 11.83 -7.10
N GLN A 470 5.00 11.29 -5.88
CA GLN A 470 4.48 10.00 -5.46
C GLN A 470 3.39 10.10 -4.39
N ASP A 471 2.90 11.31 -4.09
CA ASP A 471 1.89 11.54 -3.06
C ASP A 471 0.50 11.12 -3.56
N PRO A 472 -0.14 10.08 -2.97
CA PRO A 472 -1.46 9.61 -3.38
C PRO A 472 -2.54 10.70 -3.21
N ASP A 473 -2.36 11.65 -2.30
CA ASP A 473 -3.29 12.77 -2.10
C ASP A 473 -3.48 13.59 -3.39
N LEU A 474 -2.42 13.76 -4.19
CA LEU A 474 -2.49 14.48 -5.46
C LEU A 474 -3.41 13.79 -6.47
N ARG A 475 -3.57 12.46 -6.38
CA ARG A 475 -4.46 11.68 -7.26
C ARG A 475 -5.91 12.02 -6.93
N ILE A 476 -6.25 12.06 -5.64
CA ILE A 476 -7.59 12.43 -5.16
C ILE A 476 -7.88 13.92 -5.45
N LEU A 477 -6.91 14.82 -5.24
CA LEU A 477 -7.08 16.22 -5.56
C LEU A 477 -7.19 16.48 -7.07
N SER A 478 -6.55 15.65 -7.90
CA SER A 478 -6.73 15.71 -9.37
C SER A 478 -8.15 15.34 -9.78
N VAL A 479 -8.76 14.33 -9.14
CA VAL A 479 -10.21 14.04 -9.30
C VAL A 479 -11.05 15.25 -8.94
N CYS A 480 -10.73 15.91 -7.82
CA CYS A 480 -11.43 17.10 -7.39
C CYS A 480 -11.31 18.26 -8.41
N ALA A 481 -10.11 18.48 -8.97
CA ALA A 481 -9.88 19.47 -10.02
C ALA A 481 -10.70 19.15 -11.28
N ALA A 482 -10.83 17.86 -11.65
CA ALA A 482 -11.68 17.43 -12.76
C ALA A 482 -13.16 17.69 -12.51
N LEU A 483 -13.65 17.43 -11.29
CA LEU A 483 -15.02 17.78 -10.92
C LEU A 483 -15.25 19.30 -10.98
N GLN A 484 -14.31 20.12 -10.48
CA GLN A 484 -14.37 21.58 -10.60
C GLN A 484 -14.44 22.04 -12.05
N HIS A 485 -13.66 21.41 -12.93
CA HIS A 485 -13.63 21.69 -14.36
C HIS A 485 -15.02 21.50 -14.99
N TYR A 486 -15.65 20.33 -14.80
CA TYR A 486 -16.94 20.03 -15.42
C TYR A 486 -18.09 20.83 -14.83
N PHE A 487 -18.08 21.10 -13.51
CA PHE A 487 -19.05 22.02 -12.92
C PHE A 487 -18.97 23.43 -13.51
N ARG A 488 -17.74 23.92 -13.79
CA ARG A 488 -17.55 25.22 -14.44
C ARG A 488 -18.00 25.22 -15.89
N ILE A 489 -17.76 24.14 -16.63
CA ILE A 489 -18.31 23.99 -17.98
C ILE A 489 -19.82 24.13 -17.94
N ALA A 490 -20.50 23.34 -17.09
CA ALA A 490 -21.95 23.38 -16.97
C ALA A 490 -22.46 24.79 -16.62
N LYS A 491 -21.89 25.43 -15.58
CA LYS A 491 -22.28 26.78 -15.16
C LYS A 491 -22.12 27.83 -16.26
N VAL A 492 -21.03 27.76 -17.03
CA VAL A 492 -20.80 28.72 -18.13
C VAL A 492 -21.70 28.41 -19.33
N THR A 493 -21.95 27.13 -19.64
CA THR A 493 -22.88 26.74 -20.70
C THR A 493 -24.31 27.18 -20.38
N ASP A 494 -24.75 27.05 -19.12
CA ASP A 494 -26.04 27.56 -18.67
C ASP A 494 -26.14 29.08 -18.84
N ASN A 495 -25.10 29.82 -18.43
CA ASN A 495 -25.03 31.27 -18.59
C ASN A 495 -25.02 31.74 -20.06
N LEU A 496 -24.56 30.89 -20.98
CA LEU A 496 -24.52 31.15 -22.43
C LEU A 496 -25.74 30.57 -23.17
N GLY A 497 -26.82 30.25 -22.45
CA GLY A 497 -28.06 29.75 -23.04
C GLY A 497 -27.94 28.37 -23.70
N GLY A 498 -27.05 27.50 -23.19
CA GLY A 498 -26.83 26.16 -23.73
C GLY A 498 -25.71 26.05 -24.77
N THR A 499 -24.99 27.14 -25.05
CA THR A 499 -23.90 27.12 -26.03
C THR A 499 -22.70 26.33 -25.49
N THR A 500 -22.23 25.34 -26.27
CA THR A 500 -21.08 24.51 -25.89
C THR A 500 -19.78 25.31 -25.96
N ILE A 501 -18.98 25.24 -24.90
CA ILE A 501 -17.70 25.94 -24.81
C ILE A 501 -16.59 25.03 -25.35
N PRO A 502 -15.68 25.53 -26.20
CA PRO A 502 -14.51 24.76 -26.61
C PRO A 502 -13.69 24.28 -25.41
N MET A 503 -13.37 22.99 -25.38
CA MET A 503 -12.67 22.34 -24.25
C MET A 503 -11.38 23.07 -23.85
N GLY A 504 -10.56 23.50 -24.83
CA GLY A 504 -9.33 24.24 -24.58
C GLY A 504 -9.56 25.58 -23.86
N VAL A 505 -10.66 26.27 -24.16
CA VAL A 505 -11.04 27.53 -23.50
C VAL A 505 -11.48 27.27 -22.06
N ALA A 506 -12.28 26.23 -21.83
CA ALA A 506 -12.72 25.83 -20.50
C ALA A 506 -11.54 25.42 -19.60
N LEU A 507 -10.61 24.62 -20.13
CA LEU A 507 -9.38 24.22 -19.44
C LEU A 507 -8.51 25.44 -19.13
N PHE A 508 -8.27 26.32 -20.11
CA PHE A 508 -7.48 27.53 -19.86
C PHE A 508 -8.12 28.46 -18.83
N SER A 509 -9.46 28.62 -18.85
CA SER A 509 -10.21 29.40 -17.85
C SER A 509 -10.05 28.83 -16.43
N LEU A 510 -10.05 27.50 -16.30
CA LEU A 510 -9.77 26.83 -15.03
C LEU A 510 -8.34 27.10 -14.57
N LEU A 511 -7.34 26.85 -15.41
CA LEU A 511 -5.93 27.11 -15.09
C LEU A 511 -5.70 28.56 -14.70
N LYS A 512 -6.27 29.49 -15.47
CA LYS A 512 -6.23 30.94 -15.19
C LYS A 512 -6.71 31.25 -13.79
N TYR A 513 -7.82 30.66 -13.35
CA TYR A 513 -8.34 30.84 -11.99
C TYR A 513 -7.34 30.35 -10.93
N HIS A 514 -6.75 29.16 -11.11
CA HIS A 514 -5.81 28.60 -10.14
C HIS A 514 -4.46 29.32 -10.13
N VAL A 515 -3.95 29.78 -11.27
CA VAL A 515 -2.77 30.65 -11.34
C VAL A 515 -3.05 31.98 -10.64
N ARG A 516 -4.23 32.57 -10.84
CA ARG A 516 -4.62 33.79 -10.11
C ARG A 516 -4.70 33.59 -8.60
N ARG A 517 -5.16 32.43 -8.13
CA ARG A 517 -5.12 32.05 -6.71
C ARG A 517 -3.70 31.84 -6.20
N TYR A 518 -2.85 31.15 -6.96
CA TYR A 518 -1.44 30.98 -6.66
C TYR A 518 -0.75 32.33 -6.48
N CYS A 519 -1.02 33.29 -7.36
CA CYS A 519 -0.57 34.68 -7.26
C CYS A 519 -1.34 35.54 -6.23
N LYS A 520 -2.23 34.96 -5.43
CA LYS A 520 -3.06 35.63 -4.40
C LYS A 520 -3.96 36.76 -4.90
N THR A 521 -4.32 36.76 -6.20
CA THR A 521 -5.18 37.80 -6.83
C THR A 521 -6.67 37.45 -6.82
N VAL A 522 -7.03 36.21 -6.45
CA VAL A 522 -8.42 35.72 -6.33
C VAL A 522 -8.53 34.84 -5.10
N LYS A 523 -9.67 34.92 -4.40
CA LYS A 523 -10.04 34.09 -3.25
C LYS A 523 -11.43 33.45 -3.46
N GLY A 524 -11.88 32.61 -2.53
CA GLY A 524 -13.21 31.98 -2.56
C GLY A 524 -13.24 30.54 -3.11
N CYS A 525 -14.43 29.94 -3.22
CA CYS A 525 -14.58 28.61 -3.80
C CYS A 525 -14.59 28.69 -5.34
N CYS A 526 -14.06 27.68 -6.01
CA CYS A 526 -14.12 27.54 -7.47
C CYS A 526 -15.53 27.13 -7.91
N VAL A 527 -16.19 26.31 -7.10
CA VAL A 527 -17.52 25.72 -7.32
C VAL A 527 -18.26 25.61 -5.98
N ASP A 528 -19.58 25.80 -6.01
CA ASP A 528 -20.43 25.94 -4.82
C ASP A 528 -20.91 24.58 -4.25
N ARG A 529 -20.89 23.52 -5.05
CA ARG A 529 -21.49 22.20 -4.71
C ARG A 529 -20.48 21.07 -4.56
N LEU A 530 -19.20 21.38 -4.35
CA LEU A 530 -18.13 20.38 -4.25
C LEU A 530 -17.44 20.45 -2.90
N LEU A 531 -17.42 19.32 -2.20
CA LEU A 531 -16.86 19.17 -0.87
C LEU A 531 -15.87 17.99 -0.86
N LEU A 532 -14.67 18.19 -0.32
CA LEU A 532 -13.74 17.09 -0.01
C LEU A 532 -13.89 16.70 1.46
N CYS A 533 -14.14 15.43 1.73
CA CYS A 533 -14.09 14.89 3.09
C CYS A 533 -12.73 14.25 3.35
N THR A 534 -11.94 14.82 4.24
CA THR A 534 -10.61 14.30 4.61
C THR A 534 -10.30 14.57 6.08
N LEU A 535 -9.60 13.61 6.71
CA LEU A 535 -9.03 13.78 8.05
C LEU A 535 -7.55 14.21 7.99
N ASP A 536 -6.99 14.30 6.77
CA ASP A 536 -5.63 14.76 6.54
C ASP A 536 -5.60 16.28 6.54
N LYS A 537 -4.83 16.83 7.49
CA LYS A 537 -4.62 18.28 7.62
C LYS A 537 -3.95 18.86 6.37
N ARG A 538 -2.90 18.23 5.86
CA ARG A 538 -2.16 18.73 4.70
C ARG A 538 -3.03 18.71 3.45
N MET A 539 -3.72 17.61 3.18
CA MET A 539 -4.66 17.52 2.06
C MET A 539 -5.78 18.57 2.18
N SER A 540 -6.31 18.76 3.38
CA SER A 540 -7.30 19.81 3.67
C SER A 540 -6.80 21.21 3.29
N ARG A 541 -5.54 21.56 3.63
CA ARG A 541 -4.93 22.84 3.21
C ARG A 541 -4.85 22.94 1.70
N GLY A 542 -4.49 21.84 1.03
CA GLY A 542 -4.34 21.78 -0.43
C GLY A 542 -5.65 22.06 -1.14
N ALA A 543 -6.71 21.38 -0.72
CA ALA A 543 -8.04 21.59 -1.23
C ALA A 543 -8.51 23.05 -1.02
N VAL A 544 -8.26 23.64 0.15
CA VAL A 544 -8.60 25.06 0.40
C VAL A 544 -7.80 26.01 -0.52
N GLN A 545 -6.51 25.74 -0.75
CA GLN A 545 -5.71 26.51 -1.71
C GLN A 545 -6.22 26.35 -3.15
N MET A 546 -6.75 25.19 -3.52
CA MET A 546 -7.46 24.98 -4.79
C MET A 546 -8.85 25.66 -4.85
N GLY A 547 -9.31 26.28 -3.77
CA GLY A 547 -10.65 26.88 -3.71
C GLY A 547 -11.74 25.83 -3.58
N MET A 548 -11.52 24.82 -2.75
CA MET A 548 -12.52 23.81 -2.40
C MET A 548 -12.97 23.93 -0.95
N ARG A 549 -14.18 23.44 -0.68
CA ARG A 549 -14.67 23.22 0.68
C ARG A 549 -14.13 21.89 1.21
N VAL A 550 -13.91 21.82 2.52
CA VAL A 550 -13.36 20.64 3.19
C VAL A 550 -14.16 20.31 4.44
N PHE A 551 -14.35 19.03 4.70
CA PHE A 551 -15.01 18.56 5.92
C PHE A 551 -14.23 17.39 6.56
N PRO A 552 -14.02 17.40 7.88
CA PRO A 552 -14.20 18.52 8.80
C PRO A 552 -13.25 19.69 8.50
N CYS A 553 -13.57 20.90 8.98
CA CYS A 553 -12.64 22.03 8.87
C CYS A 553 -11.53 21.86 9.92
N LEU A 554 -10.36 21.37 9.47
CA LEU A 554 -9.22 21.10 10.34
C LEU A 554 -8.31 22.32 10.58
N PHE A 555 -8.76 23.50 10.13
CA PHE A 555 -8.06 24.79 10.31
C PHE A 555 -9.04 25.85 10.81
N PRO A 556 -8.56 26.77 11.67
CA PRO A 556 -9.30 27.97 12.02
C PRO A 556 -9.45 28.92 10.83
#